data_AF-A0A843VY33-F1
#
_entry.id   AF-A0A843VY33-F1
#
_cell.length_a   1.000
_cell.length_b   1.000
_cell.length_c   1.000
_cell.angle_alpha   90.00
_cell.angle_beta   90.00
_cell.angle_gamma   90.00
#
_symmetry.space_group_name_H-M   'P 1'
#
loop_
_entity.id
_entity.type
_entity.pdbx_description
1 polymer ?
#
loop_
_entity_poly.entity_id
_entity_poly.type
_entity_poly.pdbx_seq_one_letter_code
_entity_poly.pdbx_strand_id
1 'polypeptide(L)'
;MEILNKLKSLDAYPKINEDFYSRTLSGGVITLVSSVAMIFLFFSEISLFLNSATETKLVVDTSRGETLRVNFDVTFPSLACSLLSVDAMDISGEQHYDIRHDITKKRLDHLGNVIEARQDGIGAPKVCM
;
A
#
# COMPACT_ATOMS: atom_id res chain seq x y z
N MET A 1 34.10 -24.85 -20.94
CA MET A 1 35.17 -24.30 -21.80
C MET A 1 34.70 -23.17 -22.72
N GLU A 2 33.40 -23.02 -23.03
CA GLU A 2 32.96 -21.93 -23.92
C GLU A 2 32.71 -20.59 -23.20
N ILE A 3 32.15 -20.62 -21.98
CA ILE A 3 31.81 -19.40 -21.22
C ILE A 3 33.07 -18.61 -20.84
N LEU A 4 34.14 -19.30 -20.44
CA LEU A 4 35.43 -18.69 -20.12
C LEU A 4 36.08 -18.02 -21.35
N ASN A 5 35.90 -18.60 -22.55
CA ASN A 5 36.41 -18.02 -23.79
C ASN A 5 35.61 -16.78 -24.21
N LYS A 6 34.29 -16.76 -23.96
CA LYS A 6 33.42 -15.59 -24.19
C LYS A 6 33.69 -14.45 -23.19
N LEU A 7 34.01 -14.77 -21.94
CA LEU A 7 34.46 -13.80 -20.94
C LEU A 7 35.83 -13.21 -21.30
N LYS A 8 36.73 -14.02 -21.87
CA LYS A 8 38.04 -13.55 -22.34
C LYS A 8 37.94 -12.55 -23.50
N SER A 9 36.89 -12.61 -24.33
CA SER A 9 36.65 -11.62 -25.38
C SER A 9 36.02 -10.30 -24.90
N LEU A 10 35.56 -10.22 -23.64
CA LEU A 10 35.04 -8.99 -23.03
C LEU A 10 36.12 -8.22 -22.25
N ASP A 11 37.31 -8.80 -22.09
CA ASP A 11 38.44 -8.17 -21.41
C ASP A 11 39.15 -7.24 -22.40
N ALA A 12 38.86 -5.93 -22.32
CA ALA A 12 39.37 -4.91 -23.25
C ALA A 12 40.85 -4.54 -23.00
N TYR A 13 41.46 -5.03 -21.92
CA TYR A 13 42.83 -4.69 -21.54
C TYR A 13 43.82 -5.82 -21.86
N PRO A 14 44.97 -5.51 -22.50
CA PRO A 14 46.01 -6.50 -22.74
C PRO A 14 46.61 -6.95 -21.39
N LYS A 15 46.70 -8.27 -21.17
CA LYS A 15 47.34 -8.82 -19.98
C LYS A 15 48.84 -8.54 -20.00
N ILE A 16 49.31 -7.88 -18.95
CA ILE A 16 50.73 -7.58 -18.69
C ILE A 16 51.53 -8.86 -18.44
N ASN A 17 52.79 -8.87 -18.90
CA ASN A 17 53.70 -10.02 -18.78
C ASN A 17 53.97 -10.38 -17.30
N GLU A 18 54.07 -11.67 -17.03
CA GLU A 18 54.12 -12.21 -15.65
C GLU A 18 55.41 -11.85 -14.88
N ASP A 19 56.44 -11.39 -15.60
CA ASP A 19 57.74 -10.98 -15.05
C ASP A 19 57.68 -9.67 -14.22
N PHE A 20 56.59 -8.91 -14.33
CA PHE A 20 56.35 -7.71 -13.51
C PHE A 20 55.50 -8.00 -12.27
N TYR A 21 55.07 -9.25 -12.06
CA TYR A 21 54.15 -9.64 -11.00
C TYR A 21 54.85 -10.51 -9.95
N SER A 22 55.26 -9.89 -8.84
CA SER A 22 55.78 -10.64 -7.69
C SER A 22 54.62 -11.23 -6.88
N ARG A 23 54.35 -12.53 -7.07
CA ARG A 23 53.38 -13.29 -6.27
C ARG A 23 53.92 -13.46 -4.85
N THR A 24 53.45 -12.63 -3.94
CA THR A 24 53.72 -12.80 -2.51
C THR A 24 52.61 -13.63 -1.86
N LEU A 25 53.01 -14.60 -1.04
CA LEU A 25 52.07 -15.48 -0.33
C LEU A 25 51.19 -14.67 0.65
N SER A 26 51.77 -13.63 1.26
CA SER A 26 51.04 -12.66 2.08
C SER A 26 50.01 -11.84 1.29
N GLY A 27 50.36 -11.37 0.09
CA GLY A 27 49.44 -10.64 -0.78
C GLY A 27 48.23 -11.49 -1.20
N GLY A 28 48.46 -12.76 -1.53
CA GLY A 28 47.38 -13.70 -1.88
C GLY A 28 46.41 -13.94 -0.72
N VAL A 29 46.91 -14.09 0.51
CA VAL A 29 46.06 -14.24 1.71
C VAL A 29 45.24 -12.97 1.96
N ILE A 30 45.86 -11.79 1.83
CA ILE A 30 45.17 -10.50 1.99
C ILE A 30 44.06 -10.36 0.94
N THR A 31 44.34 -10.68 -0.32
CA THR A 31 43.33 -10.64 -1.38
C THR A 31 42.17 -11.58 -1.06
N LEU A 32 42.44 -12.83 -0.67
CA LEU A 32 41.40 -13.80 -0.33
C LEU A 32 40.49 -13.29 0.82
N VAL A 33 41.09 -12.82 1.91
CA VAL A 33 40.35 -12.29 3.07
C VAL A 33 39.53 -11.06 2.68
N SER A 34 40.12 -10.14 1.92
CA SER A 34 39.43 -8.93 1.47
C SER A 34 38.25 -9.25 0.55
N SER A 35 38.39 -10.20 -0.38
CA SER A 35 37.32 -10.61 -1.28
C SER A 35 36.16 -11.26 -0.52
N VAL A 36 36.46 -12.10 0.47
CA VAL A 36 35.43 -12.71 1.33
C VAL A 36 34.67 -11.62 2.12
N ALA A 37 35.39 -10.67 2.70
CA ALA A 37 34.77 -9.56 3.43
C ALA A 37 33.89 -8.69 2.53
N MET A 38 34.36 -8.36 1.31
CA MET A 38 33.57 -7.59 0.34
C MET A 38 32.28 -8.30 -0.05
N ILE A 39 32.34 -9.61 -0.33
CA ILE A 39 31.17 -10.42 -0.69
C ILE A 39 30.16 -10.47 0.47
N PHE A 40 30.65 -10.68 1.70
CA PHE A 40 29.80 -10.70 2.88
C PHE A 40 29.06 -9.36 3.09
N LEU A 41 29.79 -8.24 3.02
CA LEU A 41 29.21 -6.91 3.15
C LEU A 41 28.18 -6.62 2.05
N PHE A 42 28.47 -7.02 0.81
CA PHE A 42 27.55 -6.83 -0.32
C PHE A 42 26.21 -7.54 -0.09
N PHE A 43 26.22 -8.81 0.34
CA PHE A 43 24.98 -9.53 0.64
C PHE A 43 24.25 -8.96 1.85
N SER A 44 24.96 -8.51 2.88
CA SER A 44 24.37 -7.87 4.06
C SER A 44 23.62 -6.59 3.69
N GLU A 45 24.26 -5.70 2.93
CA GLU A 45 23.65 -4.44 2.48
C GLU A 45 22.46 -4.68 1.55
N ILE A 46 22.57 -5.64 0.63
CA ILE A 46 21.44 -6.01 -0.23
C ILE A 46 20.27 -6.52 0.59
N SER A 47 20.54 -7.38 1.57
CA SER A 47 19.49 -7.89 2.45
C SER A 47 18.84 -6.75 3.23
N LEU A 48 19.62 -5.82 3.78
CA LEU A 48 19.10 -4.66 4.49
C LEU A 48 18.28 -3.74 3.58
N PHE A 49 18.74 -3.51 2.35
CA PHE A 49 18.04 -2.71 1.35
C PHE A 49 16.70 -3.32 0.94
N LEU A 50 16.66 -4.65 0.75
CA LEU A 50 15.43 -5.37 0.43
C LEU A 50 14.49 -5.47 1.64
N ASN A 51 15.03 -5.54 2.85
CA ASN A 51 14.26 -5.50 4.09
C ASN A 51 13.95 -4.04 4.47
N SER A 52 13.06 -3.42 3.71
CA SER A 52 12.57 -2.08 4.04
C SER A 52 11.70 -2.12 5.31
N ALA A 53 12.18 -1.49 6.38
CA ALA A 53 11.36 -1.20 7.56
C ALA A 53 10.39 -0.05 7.21
N THR A 54 9.10 -0.29 7.39
CA THR A 54 8.07 0.73 7.13
C THR A 54 8.08 1.76 8.25
N GLU A 55 8.77 2.88 8.03
CA GLU A 55 8.75 4.02 8.94
C GLU A 55 7.46 4.83 8.75
N THR A 56 6.63 4.90 9.79
CA THR A 56 5.38 5.66 9.75
C THR A 56 5.70 7.14 9.96
N LYS A 57 5.64 7.93 8.89
CA LYS A 57 5.84 9.39 8.97
C LYS A 57 4.50 10.10 9.12
N LEU A 58 4.38 10.90 10.17
CA LEU A 58 3.27 11.84 10.34
C LEU A 58 3.57 13.08 9.49
N VAL A 59 2.85 13.22 8.38
CA VAL A 59 2.90 14.42 7.54
C VAL A 59 1.64 15.22 7.81
N VAL A 60 1.76 16.55 7.86
CA VAL A 60 0.60 17.43 7.95
C VAL A 60 -0.17 17.29 6.65
N ASP A 61 -1.40 16.81 6.74
CA ASP A 61 -2.29 16.77 5.59
C ASP A 61 -2.64 18.20 5.18
N THR A 62 -2.16 18.62 4.02
CA THR A 62 -2.45 19.93 3.43
C THR A 62 -3.75 19.92 2.61
N SER A 63 -4.45 18.79 2.55
CA SER A 63 -5.75 18.62 1.89
C SER A 63 -6.82 19.31 2.73
N ARG A 64 -6.83 20.64 2.68
CA ARG A 64 -7.73 21.48 3.45
C ARG A 64 -9.13 21.40 2.84
N GLY A 65 -10.08 20.77 3.55
CA GLY A 65 -11.50 20.78 3.20
C GLY A 65 -12.00 19.63 2.33
N GLU A 66 -11.30 18.49 2.30
CA GLU A 66 -11.84 17.28 1.68
C GLU A 66 -12.91 16.64 2.58
N THR A 67 -14.05 16.26 1.99
CA THR A 67 -15.10 15.54 2.71
C THR A 67 -14.73 14.06 2.87
N LEU A 68 -14.88 13.52 4.07
CA LEU A 68 -14.64 12.10 4.31
C LEU A 68 -15.77 11.27 3.68
N ARG A 69 -15.42 10.41 2.73
CA ARG A 69 -16.37 9.47 2.12
C ARG A 69 -16.60 8.27 3.04
N VAL A 70 -17.76 8.23 3.70
CA VAL A 70 -18.18 7.12 4.55
C VAL A 70 -19.17 6.24 3.80
N ASN A 71 -18.81 4.98 3.56
CA ASN A 71 -19.71 3.99 2.97
C ASN A 71 -20.19 3.03 4.06
N PHE A 72 -21.50 2.83 4.17
CA PHE A 72 -22.09 1.89 5.13
C PHE A 72 -23.30 1.18 4.52
N ASP A 73 -23.52 -0.07 4.94
CA ASP A 73 -24.70 -0.88 4.62
C ASP A 73 -25.17 -1.53 5.93
N VAL A 74 -26.33 -1.09 6.43
CA VAL A 74 -26.89 -1.50 7.72
C VAL A 74 -28.35 -1.87 7.53
N THR A 75 -28.73 -3.02 8.08
CA THR A 75 -30.08 -3.57 7.99
C THR A 75 -30.76 -3.57 9.37
N PHE A 76 -31.99 -3.05 9.43
CA PHE A 76 -32.81 -3.05 10.64
C PHE A 76 -34.04 -3.95 10.45
N PRO A 77 -34.13 -5.13 11.10
CA PRO A 77 -35.18 -6.12 10.83
C PRO A 77 -36.56 -5.76 11.40
N SER A 78 -36.65 -4.83 12.35
CA SER A 78 -37.89 -4.50 13.06
C SER A 78 -38.17 -2.99 13.11
N LEU A 79 -37.61 -2.22 12.18
CA LEU A 79 -37.84 -0.77 12.06
C LEU A 79 -38.37 -0.41 10.68
N ALA A 80 -39.35 0.49 10.64
CA ALA A 80 -39.89 1.00 9.40
C ALA A 80 -38.91 2.00 8.74
N CYS A 81 -38.75 1.88 7.43
CA CYS A 81 -37.89 2.74 6.61
C CYS A 81 -38.19 4.25 6.74
N SER A 82 -39.45 4.60 7.00
CA SER A 82 -39.91 5.99 7.16
C SER A 82 -39.45 6.64 8.48
N LEU A 83 -39.04 5.86 9.48
CA LEU A 83 -38.56 6.34 10.77
C LEU A 83 -37.04 6.45 10.84
N LEU A 84 -36.33 5.94 9.82
CA LEU A 84 -34.87 5.99 9.78
C LEU A 84 -34.40 7.34 9.25
N SER A 85 -33.61 8.03 10.06
CA SER A 85 -32.80 9.20 9.70
C SER A 85 -31.32 8.89 9.92
N VAL A 86 -30.46 9.55 9.16
CA VAL A 86 -29.01 9.43 9.31
C VAL A 86 -28.47 10.80 9.69
N ASP A 87 -27.82 10.86 10.85
CA ASP A 87 -27.20 12.07 11.37
C ASP A 87 -25.69 11.82 11.51
N ALA A 88 -24.88 12.79 11.11
CA ALA A 88 -23.43 12.75 11.27
C ALA A 88 -22.96 13.90 12.17
N MET A 89 -22.00 13.62 13.05
CA MET A 89 -21.37 14.60 13.93
C MET A 89 -19.85 14.45 13.86
N ASP A 90 -19.15 15.55 13.62
CA ASP A 90 -17.69 15.62 13.62
C ASP A 90 -17.14 15.99 15.01
N ILE A 91 -15.86 15.71 15.26
CA ILE A 91 -15.12 16.12 16.47
C ILE A 91 -15.12 17.64 16.66
N SER A 92 -15.25 18.40 15.57
CA SER A 92 -15.37 19.86 15.59
C SER A 92 -16.73 20.33 16.14
N GLY A 93 -17.67 19.41 16.35
CA GLY A 93 -19.04 19.72 16.78
C GLY A 93 -19.98 20.11 15.65
N GLU A 94 -19.54 20.01 14.38
CA GLU A 94 -20.41 20.18 13.22
C GLU A 94 -21.39 19.00 13.13
N GLN A 95 -22.67 19.31 12.92
CA GLN A 95 -23.75 18.32 12.88
C GLN A 95 -24.53 18.43 11.57
N HIS A 96 -24.58 17.33 10.83
CA HIS A 96 -25.44 17.18 9.67
C HIS A 96 -26.59 16.24 10.03
N TYR A 97 -27.77 16.83 10.25
CA TYR A 97 -29.00 16.09 10.54
C TYR A 97 -29.72 15.69 9.25
N ASP A 98 -30.37 14.53 9.27
CA ASP A 98 -31.19 13.98 8.18
C ASP A 98 -30.47 14.07 6.82
N ILE A 99 -29.31 13.42 6.71
CA ILE A 99 -28.57 13.32 5.47
C ILE A 99 -29.40 12.51 4.47
N ARG A 100 -29.92 13.18 3.43
CA ARG A 100 -30.74 12.55 2.38
C ARG A 100 -29.98 12.35 1.08
N HIS A 101 -28.95 13.15 0.82
CA HIS A 101 -28.12 13.01 -0.36
C HIS A 101 -27.24 11.76 -0.24
N ASP A 102 -27.06 11.03 -1.35
CA ASP A 102 -26.23 9.82 -1.45
C ASP A 102 -26.62 8.63 -0.55
N ILE A 103 -27.80 8.64 0.07
CA ILE A 103 -28.34 7.51 0.84
C ILE A 103 -29.52 6.87 0.11
N THR A 104 -29.49 5.54 0.00
CA THR A 104 -30.58 4.74 -0.57
C THR A 104 -31.21 3.90 0.52
N LYS A 105 -32.49 4.11 0.79
CA LYS A 105 -33.24 3.29 1.74
C LYS A 105 -33.93 2.15 1.00
N LYS A 106 -33.73 0.94 1.50
CA LYS A 106 -34.29 -0.28 0.92
C LYS A 106 -35.26 -0.91 1.91
N ARG A 107 -36.50 -1.16 1.50
CA ARG A 107 -37.45 -1.97 2.29
C ARG A 107 -37.15 -3.44 2.06
N LEU A 108 -37.03 -4.19 3.15
CA LEU A 108 -36.77 -5.63 3.12
C LEU A 108 -38.02 -6.40 3.54
N ASP A 109 -38.18 -7.62 3.03
CA ASP A 109 -39.14 -8.59 3.52
C ASP A 109 -38.61 -9.32 4.79
N HIS A 110 -39.43 -10.19 5.36
CA HIS A 110 -39.05 -11.01 6.53
C HIS A 110 -37.93 -12.02 6.25
N LEU A 111 -37.62 -12.28 4.98
CA LEU A 111 -36.57 -13.17 4.50
C LEU A 111 -35.30 -12.40 4.08
N GLY A 112 -35.29 -11.06 4.22
CA GLY A 112 -34.17 -10.20 3.85
C GLY A 112 -34.11 -9.80 2.36
N ASN A 113 -35.15 -10.08 1.58
CA ASN A 113 -35.20 -9.70 0.16
C ASN A 113 -35.63 -8.23 0.01
N VAL A 114 -35.04 -7.53 -0.96
CA VAL A 114 -35.39 -6.13 -1.26
C VAL A 114 -36.74 -6.08 -1.96
N ILE A 115 -37.73 -5.47 -1.32
CA ILE A 115 -39.06 -5.22 -1.88
C ILE A 115 -39.04 -3.93 -2.72
N GLU A 116 -38.45 -2.87 -2.18
CA GLU A 116 -38.35 -1.56 -2.83
C GLU A 116 -37.03 -0.89 -2.45
N ALA A 117 -36.37 -0.23 -3.41
CA ALA A 117 -35.18 0.58 -3.19
C ALA A 117 -35.44 1.99 -3.71
N ARG A 118 -35.40 3.00 -2.84
CA ARG A 118 -35.65 4.39 -3.21
C ARG A 118 -34.53 5.31 -2.76
N GLN A 119 -34.13 6.20 -3.66
CA GLN A 119 -33.18 7.27 -3.36
C GLN A 119 -33.95 8.46 -2.78
N ASP A 120 -33.54 8.91 -1.59
CA ASP A 120 -34.29 9.90 -0.81
C ASP A 120 -33.97 11.32 -1.32
N GLY A 121 -34.84 11.89 -2.16
CA GLY A 121 -34.66 13.22 -2.76
C GLY A 121 -35.48 14.33 -2.09
N ILE A 122 -35.08 15.59 -2.28
CA ILE A 122 -35.89 16.76 -1.85
C ILE A 122 -37.24 16.72 -2.59
N GLY A 123 -38.33 16.51 -1.85
CA GLY A 123 -39.69 16.37 -2.41
C GLY A 123 -40.17 14.92 -2.63
N ALA A 124 -39.34 13.90 -2.33
CA ALA A 124 -39.79 12.52 -2.35
C ALA A 124 -40.76 12.24 -1.16
N PRO A 125 -41.87 11.51 -1.38
CA PRO A 125 -42.75 11.07 -0.30
C PRO A 125 -41.96 10.24 0.72
N LYS A 126 -42.15 10.54 2.00
CA LYS A 126 -41.46 9.90 3.14
C LYS A 126 -41.87 8.43 3.39
N VAL A 127 -42.67 7.85 2.50
CA VAL A 127 -43.22 6.50 2.64
C VAL A 127 -42.45 5.59 1.69
N CYS A 128 -41.63 4.69 2.24
CA CYS A 128 -41.10 3.54 1.52
C CYS A 128 -42.23 2.49 1.47
N MET A 129 -42.73 2.15 0.29
CA MET A 129 -43.89 1.26 0.13
C MET A 129 -43.48 -0.20 0.03
#